data_AF-H0SE84-F1
#
_entry.id   AF-H0SE84-F1
#
_cell.length_a   1.000
_cell.length_b   1.000
_cell.length_c   1.000
_cell.angle_alpha   90.00
_cell.angle_beta   90.00
_cell.angle_gamma   90.00
#
_symmetry.space_group_name_H-M   'P 1'
#
loop_
_entity.id
_entity.type
_entity.pdbx_description
1 polymer ?
#
loop_
_entity_poly.entity_id
_entity_poly.type
_entity_poly.pdbx_seq_one_letter_code
_entity_poly.pdbx_strand_id
1 'polypeptide(L)'
;MMTAWRDLQARFTTFSVKDRISGGAAVFAVLIALLMSGALYSFHEQRQLTKLLGNANSANRQIERTNALIYAVVMESRGIYMSPERNVARRYAESLLQKCVELVKAVDDWQELVRAEDAELFGQFKRRIDQFVAFRREMARRTLAVGSTAARELGDNDENRAVRTALNEDLERLARVYEVRSRTIAAMADQSRWVSLTLFAFGAVLMVFTGVAAYLLHRTIVNPLLEIARTTGRIAGGRIKLVIPYAKRDDEIGQVARAVQAYQDAASRVSELELQGQEVEREHAEFTREREELEERALTGKWRLEAAVKNMAQGLIMLDKTGTVLVVNEQYRNIYGVPASVAKPGATMREILSHRVKSGVFTGDVEQYLDELMSRIKARRPSITEVQLADDHVIRISERPMDGGGWVATHEDFTVHRRNERMLVRAEYFLAVLLENIPQAVLAMDARSLRYVFVNRATEALLGLRRAAILGRTASELFPEPTGAQLESIDREMLANAADPVPRAHSIATPGNGMREVVMRRLPVVIDGDEPKFLLSIIEDRTLDQRAAA
;
A
#
# COMPACT_ATOMS: atom_id res chain seq x y z
N MET A 1 -7.58 61.52 -20.25
CA MET A 1 -8.49 60.38 -20.02
C MET A 1 -7.87 59.04 -20.46
N MET A 2 -7.33 58.92 -21.69
CA MET A 2 -6.66 57.69 -22.15
C MET A 2 -5.35 57.33 -21.41
N THR A 3 -4.58 58.32 -20.95
CA THR A 3 -3.36 58.10 -20.15
C THR A 3 -3.68 57.60 -18.74
N ALA A 4 -4.65 58.21 -18.06
CA ALA A 4 -5.15 57.73 -16.76
C ALA A 4 -5.73 56.31 -16.84
N TRP A 5 -6.41 55.97 -17.96
CA TRP A 5 -6.93 54.63 -18.20
C TRP A 5 -5.82 53.59 -18.39
N ARG A 6 -4.77 53.91 -19.16
CA ARG A 6 -3.59 53.04 -19.33
C ARG A 6 -2.82 52.83 -18.03
N ASP A 7 -2.69 53.88 -17.22
CA ASP A 7 -1.98 53.83 -15.93
C ASP A 7 -2.75 53.00 -14.90
N LEU A 8 -4.10 53.10 -14.90
CA LEU A 8 -4.98 52.20 -14.14
C LEU A 8 -4.85 50.75 -14.61
N GLN A 9 -4.80 50.51 -15.93
CA GLN A 9 -4.63 49.17 -16.50
C GLN A 9 -3.29 48.53 -16.08
N ALA A 10 -2.20 49.30 -16.11
CA ALA A 10 -0.87 48.85 -15.69
C ALA A 10 -0.80 48.52 -14.20
N ARG A 11 -1.47 49.32 -13.36
CA ARG A 11 -1.62 49.04 -11.91
C ARG A 11 -2.54 47.84 -11.66
N PHE A 12 -3.56 47.62 -12.49
CA PHE A 12 -4.45 46.45 -12.37
C PHE A 12 -3.71 45.14 -12.65
N THR A 13 -2.77 45.13 -13.59
CA THR A 13 -1.97 43.93 -13.92
C THR A 13 -0.99 43.49 -12.81
N THR A 14 -0.63 44.39 -11.89
CA THR A 14 0.24 44.07 -10.74
C THR A 14 -0.49 43.52 -9.50
N PHE A 15 -1.82 43.61 -9.45
CA PHE A 15 -2.59 43.07 -8.33
C PHE A 15 -2.73 41.55 -8.43
N SER A 16 -2.65 40.87 -7.28
CA SER A 16 -2.93 39.45 -7.18
C SER A 16 -4.39 39.17 -7.53
N VAL A 17 -4.69 37.95 -8.01
CA VAL A 17 -6.07 37.49 -8.26
C VAL A 17 -7.00 37.75 -7.06
N LYS A 18 -6.50 37.59 -5.82
CA LYS A 18 -7.25 37.86 -4.59
C LYS A 18 -7.68 39.32 -4.49
N ASP A 19 -6.78 40.26 -4.77
CA ASP A 19 -7.04 41.69 -4.63
C ASP A 19 -8.00 42.22 -5.71
N ARG A 20 -7.96 41.63 -6.91
CA ARG A 20 -8.92 41.94 -7.97
C ARG A 20 -10.33 41.47 -7.63
N ILE A 21 -10.45 40.27 -7.04
CA ILE A 21 -11.75 39.71 -6.62
C ILE A 21 -12.32 40.50 -5.45
N SER A 22 -11.52 40.77 -4.42
CA SER A 22 -11.97 41.52 -3.23
C SER A 22 -12.32 42.97 -3.58
N GLY A 23 -11.50 43.64 -4.40
CA GLY A 23 -11.77 44.99 -4.88
C GLY A 23 -13.04 45.07 -5.74
N GLY A 24 -13.22 44.12 -6.67
CA GLY A 24 -14.43 44.02 -7.46
C GLY A 24 -15.67 43.80 -6.58
N ALA A 25 -15.62 42.83 -5.66
CA ALA A 25 -16.73 42.55 -4.74
C ALA A 25 -17.08 43.76 -3.87
N ALA A 26 -16.09 44.51 -3.38
CA ALA A 26 -16.31 45.73 -2.59
C ALA A 26 -17.03 46.82 -3.41
N VAL A 27 -16.63 47.04 -4.67
CA VAL A 27 -17.31 47.99 -5.57
C VAL A 27 -18.76 47.58 -5.82
N PHE A 28 -19.02 46.29 -6.09
CA PHE A 28 -20.38 45.78 -6.25
C PHE A 28 -21.21 45.97 -4.98
N ALA A 29 -20.65 45.69 -3.80
CA ALA A 29 -21.35 45.88 -2.52
C ALA A 29 -21.74 47.35 -2.29
N VAL A 30 -20.84 48.29 -2.59
CA VAL A 30 -21.14 49.74 -2.49
C VAL A 30 -22.22 50.15 -3.48
N LEU A 31 -22.15 49.67 -4.74
CA LEU A 31 -23.18 49.96 -5.75
C LEU A 31 -24.55 49.42 -5.33
N ILE A 32 -24.61 48.20 -4.80
CA ILE A 32 -25.85 47.62 -4.26
C ILE A 32 -26.39 48.49 -3.13
N ALA A 33 -25.54 48.90 -2.18
CA ALA A 33 -25.95 49.73 -1.05
C ALA A 33 -26.51 51.09 -1.51
N LEU A 34 -25.87 51.74 -2.48
CA LEU A 34 -26.34 53.01 -3.05
C LEU A 34 -27.68 52.84 -3.78
N LEU A 35 -27.83 51.81 -4.61
CA LEU A 35 -29.09 51.53 -5.31
C LEU A 35 -30.21 51.21 -4.33
N MET A 36 -29.94 50.41 -3.30
CA MET A 36 -30.91 50.10 -2.25
C MET A 36 -31.34 51.34 -1.47
N SER A 37 -30.38 52.20 -1.11
CA SER A 37 -30.68 53.47 -0.43
C SER A 37 -31.54 54.39 -1.31
N GLY A 38 -31.19 54.54 -2.59
CA GLY A 38 -31.98 55.30 -3.55
C GLY A 38 -33.38 54.73 -3.76
N ALA A 39 -33.51 53.40 -3.84
CA ALA A 39 -34.81 52.74 -4.00
C ALA A 39 -35.71 52.93 -2.78
N LEU A 40 -35.14 52.84 -1.57
CA LEU A 40 -35.85 53.11 -0.32
C LEU A 40 -36.31 54.57 -0.23
N TYR A 41 -35.45 55.51 -0.62
CA TYR A 41 -35.80 56.94 -0.67
C TYR A 41 -36.95 57.19 -1.66
N SER A 42 -36.82 56.71 -2.89
CA SER A 42 -37.84 56.86 -3.94
C SER A 42 -39.18 56.24 -3.53
N PHE A 43 -39.15 55.07 -2.90
CA PHE A 43 -40.35 54.42 -2.36
C PHE A 43 -41.03 55.25 -1.26
N HIS A 44 -40.25 55.84 -0.35
CA HIS A 44 -40.77 56.70 0.70
C HIS A 44 -41.43 57.96 0.11
N GLU A 45 -40.75 58.62 -0.82
CA GLU A 45 -41.24 59.82 -1.52
C GLU A 45 -42.54 59.53 -2.29
N GLN A 46 -42.58 58.43 -3.06
CA GLN A 46 -43.76 58.01 -3.81
C GLN A 46 -44.97 57.77 -2.89
N ARG A 47 -44.75 57.17 -1.71
CA ARG A 47 -45.81 56.95 -0.71
C ARG A 47 -46.34 58.28 -0.15
N GLN A 48 -45.48 59.27 0.07
CA GLN A 48 -45.90 60.60 0.52
C GLN A 48 -46.69 61.34 -0.56
N LEU A 49 -46.19 61.36 -1.80
CA LEU A 49 -46.84 62.01 -2.93
C LEU A 49 -48.22 61.40 -3.22
N THR A 50 -48.36 60.08 -3.13
CA THR A 50 -49.65 59.40 -3.30
C THR A 50 -50.67 59.84 -2.26
N LYS A 51 -50.27 59.99 -0.99
CA LYS A 51 -51.16 60.48 0.08
C LYS A 51 -51.56 61.93 -0.16
N LEU A 52 -50.61 62.80 -0.52
CA LEU A 52 -50.89 64.21 -0.80
C LEU A 52 -51.82 64.39 -2.01
N LEU A 53 -51.63 63.58 -3.05
CA LEU A 53 -52.50 63.55 -4.22
C LEU A 53 -53.92 63.10 -3.85
N GLY A 54 -54.04 62.07 -3.01
CA GLY A 54 -55.32 61.61 -2.46
C GLY A 54 -56.07 62.72 -1.71
N ASN A 55 -55.38 63.45 -0.83
CA ASN A 55 -55.97 64.57 -0.09
C ASN A 55 -56.41 65.71 -1.02
N ALA A 56 -55.58 66.08 -2.01
CA ALA A 56 -55.92 67.12 -2.97
C ALA A 56 -57.14 66.74 -3.84
N ASN A 57 -57.23 65.48 -4.27
CA ASN A 57 -58.38 64.98 -5.02
C ASN A 57 -59.66 64.90 -4.17
N SER A 58 -59.55 64.55 -2.89
CA SER A 58 -60.67 64.60 -1.95
C SER A 58 -61.18 66.03 -1.75
N ALA A 59 -60.28 67.01 -1.61
CA ALA A 59 -60.65 68.42 -1.53
C ALA A 59 -61.35 68.92 -2.81
N ASN A 60 -60.85 68.56 -4.01
CA ASN A 60 -61.53 68.87 -5.27
C ASN A 60 -62.95 68.29 -5.32
N ARG A 61 -63.16 67.06 -4.84
CA ARG A 61 -64.49 66.47 -4.74
C ARG A 61 -65.40 67.25 -3.79
N GLN A 62 -64.87 67.75 -2.67
CA GLN A 62 -65.65 68.57 -1.75
C GLN A 62 -66.01 69.93 -2.36
N ILE A 63 -65.15 70.52 -3.19
CA ILE A 63 -65.45 71.74 -3.96
C ILE A 63 -66.66 71.49 -4.87
N GLU A 64 -66.63 70.43 -5.67
CA GLU A 64 -67.74 70.07 -6.57
C GLU A 64 -69.04 69.81 -5.79
N ARG A 65 -68.96 69.05 -4.70
CA ARG A 65 -70.11 68.75 -3.82
C ARG A 65 -70.69 70.02 -3.20
N THR A 66 -69.82 70.89 -2.71
CA THR A 66 -70.21 72.18 -2.10
C THR A 66 -70.88 73.09 -3.12
N ASN A 67 -70.30 73.19 -4.32
CA ASN A 67 -70.87 73.97 -5.42
C ASN A 67 -72.26 73.45 -5.82
N ALA A 68 -72.42 72.13 -5.96
CA ALA A 68 -73.70 71.51 -6.26
C ALA A 68 -74.76 71.79 -5.17
N LEU A 69 -74.36 71.76 -3.90
CA LEU A 69 -75.24 72.08 -2.77
C LEU A 69 -75.62 73.56 -2.72
N ILE A 70 -74.70 74.48 -3.03
CA ILE A 70 -75.02 75.91 -3.16
C ILE A 70 -76.05 76.11 -4.28
N TYR A 71 -75.86 75.46 -5.43
CA TYR A 71 -76.82 75.52 -6.52
C TYR A 71 -78.19 74.97 -6.08
N ALA A 72 -78.23 73.83 -5.39
CA ALA A 72 -79.47 73.26 -4.84
C ALA A 72 -80.16 74.25 -3.88
N VAL A 73 -79.42 74.85 -2.93
CA VAL A 73 -79.93 75.87 -2.00
C VAL A 73 -80.49 77.08 -2.75
N VAL A 74 -79.84 77.53 -3.83
CA VAL A 74 -80.33 78.62 -4.67
C VAL A 74 -81.62 78.22 -5.39
N MET A 75 -81.72 77.00 -5.91
CA MET A 75 -82.93 76.50 -6.59
C MET A 75 -84.11 76.37 -5.63
N GLU A 76 -83.89 75.86 -4.42
CA GLU A 76 -84.91 75.81 -3.36
C GLU A 76 -85.39 77.21 -2.98
N SER A 77 -84.46 78.16 -2.82
CA SER A 77 -84.80 79.58 -2.56
C SER A 77 -85.64 80.19 -3.69
N ARG A 78 -85.34 79.85 -4.95
CA ARG A 78 -86.12 80.29 -6.11
C ARG A 78 -87.51 79.67 -6.11
N GLY A 79 -87.64 78.40 -5.73
CA GLY A 79 -88.92 77.72 -5.57
C GLY A 79 -89.82 78.41 -4.54
N ILE A 80 -89.25 78.86 -3.41
CA ILE A 80 -89.96 79.69 -2.43
C ILE A 80 -90.48 80.98 -3.07
N TYR A 81 -89.61 81.73 -3.76
CA TYR A 81 -90.02 82.99 -4.38
C TYR A 81 -91.10 82.79 -5.43
N MET A 82 -91.06 81.71 -6.20
CA MET A 82 -91.95 81.48 -7.34
C MET A 82 -93.28 80.83 -6.95
N SER A 83 -93.44 80.41 -5.69
CA SER A 83 -94.64 79.72 -5.22
C SER A 83 -95.67 80.72 -4.67
N PRO A 84 -96.81 80.95 -5.36
CA PRO A 84 -97.88 81.79 -4.83
C PRO A 84 -98.65 81.08 -3.69
N GLU A 85 -98.68 79.75 -3.70
CA GLU A 85 -99.35 78.94 -2.69
C GLU A 85 -98.46 78.66 -1.47
N ARG A 86 -99.00 78.92 -0.27
CA ARG A 86 -98.29 78.71 1.00
C ARG A 86 -97.83 77.27 1.22
N ASN A 87 -98.63 76.28 0.80
CA ASN A 87 -98.29 74.86 0.97
C ASN A 87 -97.14 74.43 0.06
N VAL A 88 -97.04 75.00 -1.14
CA VAL A 88 -95.92 74.73 -2.06
C VAL A 88 -94.66 75.44 -1.56
N ALA A 89 -94.76 76.71 -1.17
CA ALA A 89 -93.65 77.46 -0.58
C ALA A 89 -93.10 76.81 0.70
N ARG A 90 -93.97 76.22 1.53
CA ARG A 90 -93.58 75.46 2.73
C ARG A 90 -92.71 74.25 2.41
N ARG A 91 -93.05 73.46 1.38
CA ARG A 91 -92.24 72.30 0.96
C ARG A 91 -90.84 72.71 0.52
N TYR A 92 -90.73 73.78 -0.26
CA TYR A 92 -89.44 74.36 -0.64
C TYR A 92 -88.67 74.91 0.58
N ALA A 93 -89.35 75.52 1.57
CA ALA A 93 -88.70 76.01 2.79
C ALA A 93 -88.15 74.89 3.68
N GLU A 94 -88.88 73.78 3.82
CA GLU A 94 -88.42 72.59 4.55
C GLU A 94 -87.24 71.92 3.83
N SER A 95 -87.31 71.77 2.50
CA SER A 95 -86.20 71.27 1.68
C SER A 95 -84.97 72.19 1.75
N LEU A 96 -85.16 73.51 1.68
CA LEU A 96 -84.09 74.51 1.81
C LEU A 96 -83.31 74.36 3.11
N LEU A 97 -84.01 74.17 4.24
CA LEU A 97 -83.37 73.95 5.54
C LEU A 97 -82.52 72.67 5.54
N GLN A 98 -83.04 71.59 4.96
CA GLN A 98 -82.29 70.35 4.83
C GLN A 98 -81.03 70.51 3.97
N LYS A 99 -81.14 71.22 2.83
CA LYS A 99 -79.99 71.52 1.97
C LYS A 99 -78.97 72.43 2.63
N CYS A 100 -79.39 73.35 3.49
CA CYS A 100 -78.47 74.13 4.32
C CYS A 100 -77.69 73.26 5.31
N VAL A 101 -78.32 72.24 5.91
CA VAL A 101 -77.63 71.28 6.79
C VAL A 101 -76.62 70.44 6.00
N GLU A 102 -77.00 69.93 4.83
CA GLU A 102 -76.09 69.19 3.94
C GLU A 102 -74.90 70.06 3.50
N LEU A 103 -75.14 71.34 3.19
CA LEU A 103 -74.09 72.29 2.78
C LEU A 103 -73.09 72.56 3.91
N VAL A 104 -73.57 72.86 5.12
CA VAL A 104 -72.69 73.07 6.29
C VAL A 104 -71.85 71.83 6.54
N LYS A 105 -72.46 70.64 6.52
CA LYS A 105 -71.73 69.38 6.68
C LYS A 105 -70.67 69.19 5.60
N ALA A 106 -70.97 69.47 4.34
CA ALA A 106 -69.99 69.33 3.25
C ALA A 106 -68.79 70.28 3.43
N VAL A 107 -69.02 71.49 3.94
CA VAL A 107 -67.96 72.46 4.23
C VAL A 107 -67.15 72.06 5.46
N ASP A 108 -67.79 71.51 6.50
CA ASP A 108 -67.09 70.98 7.68
C ASP A 108 -66.23 69.75 7.32
N ASP A 109 -66.78 68.81 6.53
CA ASP A 109 -66.04 67.66 5.98
C ASP A 109 -64.84 68.12 5.12
N TRP A 110 -64.96 69.25 4.41
CA TRP A 110 -63.88 69.84 3.64
C TRP A 110 -62.83 70.49 4.54
N GLN A 111 -63.23 71.14 5.64
CA GLN A 111 -62.33 71.81 6.56
C GLN A 111 -61.25 70.88 7.13
N GLU A 112 -61.57 69.61 7.36
CA GLU A 112 -60.61 68.59 7.81
C GLU A 112 -59.46 68.31 6.83
N LEU A 113 -59.66 68.64 5.55
CA LEU A 113 -58.69 68.44 4.47
C LEU A 113 -57.86 69.70 4.17
N VAL A 114 -58.16 70.83 4.83
CA VAL A 114 -57.53 72.13 4.57
C VAL A 114 -56.14 72.16 5.17
N ARG A 115 -55.16 72.53 4.36
CA ARG A 115 -53.77 72.72 4.81
C ARG A 115 -53.62 74.08 5.47
N ALA A 116 -52.60 74.22 6.32
CA ALA A 116 -52.27 75.50 6.96
C ALA A 116 -52.09 76.65 5.95
N GLU A 117 -51.52 76.35 4.78
CA GLU A 117 -51.31 77.31 3.67
C GLU A 117 -52.61 77.87 3.09
N ASP A 118 -53.71 77.10 3.13
CA ASP A 118 -55.01 77.50 2.56
C ASP A 118 -56.00 77.96 3.64
N ALA A 119 -55.62 77.88 4.92
CA ALA A 119 -56.52 78.09 6.05
C ALA A 119 -57.16 79.48 6.04
N GLU A 120 -56.44 80.50 5.60
CA GLU A 120 -56.97 81.86 5.49
C GLU A 120 -58.02 81.97 4.39
N LEU A 121 -57.71 81.51 3.18
CA LEU A 121 -58.62 81.55 2.02
C LEU A 121 -59.88 80.72 2.30
N PHE A 122 -59.71 79.52 2.85
CA PHE A 122 -60.82 78.67 3.26
C PHE A 122 -61.64 79.30 4.39
N GLY A 123 -60.99 79.97 5.35
CA GLY A 123 -61.67 80.67 6.44
C GLY A 123 -62.53 81.84 5.93
N GLN A 124 -62.09 82.56 4.90
CA GLN A 124 -62.89 83.60 4.23
C GLN A 124 -64.13 82.98 3.55
N PHE A 125 -63.92 81.90 2.79
CA PHE A 125 -64.99 81.14 2.15
C PHE A 125 -66.02 80.62 3.16
N LYS A 126 -65.56 79.99 4.26
CA LYS A 126 -66.43 79.46 5.31
C LYS A 126 -67.28 80.55 5.97
N ARG A 127 -66.71 81.72 6.27
CA ARG A 127 -67.49 82.87 6.80
C ARG A 127 -68.58 83.30 5.82
N ARG A 128 -68.31 83.31 4.51
CA ARG A 128 -69.32 83.61 3.49
C ARG A 128 -70.38 82.51 3.36
N ILE A 129 -70.03 81.24 3.51
CA ILE A 129 -71.01 80.13 3.64
C ILE A 129 -71.90 80.33 4.84
N ASP A 130 -71.33 80.67 6.00
CA ASP A 130 -72.09 80.87 7.24
C ASP A 130 -73.08 82.04 7.07
N GLN A 131 -72.67 83.14 6.43
CA GLN A 131 -73.56 84.25 6.06
C GLN A 131 -74.66 83.81 5.08
N PHE A 132 -74.29 83.07 4.03
CA PHE A 132 -75.22 82.55 3.04
C PHE A 132 -76.27 81.63 3.68
N VAL A 133 -75.87 80.69 4.53
CA VAL A 133 -76.76 79.76 5.23
C VAL A 133 -77.64 80.48 6.25
N ALA A 134 -77.09 81.41 7.04
CA ALA A 134 -77.87 82.18 8.01
C ALA A 134 -79.01 82.95 7.34
N PHE A 135 -78.72 83.58 6.21
CA PHE A 135 -79.71 84.27 5.40
C PHE A 135 -80.81 83.34 4.88
N ARG A 136 -80.46 82.14 4.39
CA ARG A 136 -81.43 81.14 3.90
C ARG A 136 -82.29 80.52 5.01
N ARG A 137 -81.72 80.32 6.20
CA ARG A 137 -82.49 79.90 7.38
C ARG A 137 -83.53 80.94 7.78
N GLU A 138 -83.15 82.21 7.78
CA GLU A 138 -84.09 83.30 8.08
C GLU A 138 -85.19 83.41 7.02
N MET A 139 -84.83 83.27 5.74
CA MET A 139 -85.78 83.21 4.63
C MET A 139 -86.80 82.08 4.77
N ALA A 140 -86.34 80.86 5.06
CA ALA A 140 -87.21 79.71 5.30
C ALA A 140 -88.13 79.97 6.51
N ARG A 141 -87.59 80.50 7.61
CA ARG A 141 -88.37 80.85 8.81
C ARG A 141 -89.50 81.83 8.50
N ARG A 142 -89.21 82.92 7.77
CA ARG A 142 -90.23 83.91 7.36
C ARG A 142 -91.27 83.32 6.40
N THR A 143 -90.84 82.46 5.48
CA THR A 143 -91.73 81.75 4.57
C THR A 143 -92.75 80.89 5.32
N LEU A 144 -92.29 80.14 6.33
CA LEU A 144 -93.15 79.30 7.16
C LEU A 144 -94.14 80.15 7.99
N ALA A 145 -93.68 81.29 8.50
CA ALA A 145 -94.49 82.18 9.34
C ALA A 145 -95.55 82.98 8.55
N VAL A 146 -95.15 83.65 7.47
CA VAL A 146 -95.95 84.70 6.79
C VAL A 146 -96.22 84.42 5.30
N GLY A 147 -95.54 83.45 4.68
CA GLY A 147 -95.67 83.10 3.26
C GLY A 147 -94.55 83.65 2.37
N SER A 148 -94.64 83.43 1.06
CA SER A 148 -93.55 83.66 0.10
C SER A 148 -93.27 85.14 -0.21
N THR A 149 -94.22 86.05 0.02
CA THR A 149 -94.07 87.49 -0.26
C THR A 149 -92.97 88.14 0.58
N ALA A 150 -92.96 87.87 1.89
CA ALA A 150 -91.93 88.37 2.81
C ALA A 150 -90.54 87.79 2.52
N ALA A 151 -90.49 86.56 2.00
CA ALA A 151 -89.24 85.94 1.56
C ALA A 151 -88.69 86.59 0.29
N ARG A 152 -89.57 87.02 -0.62
CA ARG A 152 -89.18 87.72 -1.87
C ARG A 152 -88.60 89.10 -1.57
N GLU A 153 -89.22 89.89 -0.68
CA GLU A 153 -88.70 91.19 -0.25
C GLU A 153 -87.34 91.10 0.45
N LEU A 154 -87.17 90.08 1.30
CA LEU A 154 -85.88 89.82 1.95
C LEU A 154 -84.83 89.29 0.95
N GLY A 155 -85.28 88.56 -0.06
CA GLY A 155 -84.47 87.74 -0.95
C GLY A 155 -83.94 88.43 -2.20
N ASP A 156 -84.73 89.30 -2.79
CA ASP A 156 -84.44 89.94 -4.07
C ASP A 156 -83.79 91.31 -3.88
N ASN A 157 -82.58 91.31 -3.30
CA ASN A 157 -81.78 92.51 -3.09
C ASN A 157 -80.34 92.33 -3.59
N ASP A 158 -79.65 93.46 -3.74
CA ASP A 158 -78.27 93.49 -4.24
C ASP A 158 -77.27 92.86 -3.27
N GLU A 159 -77.53 92.94 -1.95
CA GLU A 159 -76.67 92.33 -0.93
C GLU A 159 -76.64 90.79 -1.08
N ASN A 160 -77.79 90.15 -1.28
CA ASN A 160 -77.88 88.71 -1.52
C ASN A 160 -77.30 88.30 -2.88
N ARG A 161 -77.37 89.17 -3.89
CA ARG A 161 -76.64 88.97 -5.16
C ARG A 161 -75.13 89.02 -4.91
N ALA A 162 -74.64 90.03 -4.21
CA ALA A 162 -73.22 90.22 -3.92
C ALA A 162 -72.61 89.06 -3.12
N VAL A 163 -73.29 88.55 -2.08
CA VAL A 163 -72.82 87.39 -1.30
C VAL A 163 -72.67 86.16 -2.20
N ARG A 164 -73.63 85.88 -3.09
CA ARG A 164 -73.55 84.74 -4.01
C ARG A 164 -72.42 84.89 -5.04
N THR A 165 -72.25 86.09 -5.60
CA THR A 165 -71.15 86.36 -6.53
C THR A 165 -69.80 86.14 -5.85
N ALA A 166 -69.61 86.72 -4.66
CA ALA A 166 -68.38 86.55 -3.89
C ALA A 166 -68.14 85.07 -3.48
N LEU A 167 -69.19 84.32 -3.18
CA LEU A 167 -69.09 82.89 -2.86
C LEU A 167 -68.64 82.07 -4.07
N ASN A 168 -69.17 82.38 -5.25
CA ASN A 168 -68.74 81.74 -6.50
C ASN A 168 -67.27 82.07 -6.81
N GLU A 169 -66.86 83.33 -6.64
CA GLU A 169 -65.46 83.74 -6.80
C GLU A 169 -64.52 83.02 -5.82
N ASP A 170 -64.91 82.84 -4.56
CA ASP A 170 -64.14 82.09 -3.57
C ASP A 170 -63.98 80.62 -3.96
N LEU A 171 -65.06 79.97 -4.40
CA LEU A 171 -65.02 78.59 -4.88
C LEU A 171 -64.11 78.44 -6.08
N GLU A 172 -64.20 79.35 -7.05
CA GLU A 172 -63.33 79.34 -8.22
C GLU A 172 -61.86 79.54 -7.85
N ARG A 173 -61.56 80.40 -6.87
CA ARG A 173 -60.19 80.59 -6.37
C ARG A 173 -59.67 79.32 -5.70
N LEU A 174 -60.46 78.72 -4.80
CA LEU A 174 -60.10 77.47 -4.14
C LEU A 174 -59.94 76.32 -5.16
N ALA A 175 -60.86 76.20 -6.13
CA ALA A 175 -60.77 75.22 -7.21
C ALA A 175 -59.46 75.34 -7.98
N ARG A 176 -59.06 76.55 -8.39
CA ARG A 176 -57.79 76.79 -9.08
C ARG A 176 -56.59 76.37 -8.22
N VAL A 177 -56.59 76.68 -6.92
CA VAL A 177 -55.49 76.30 -6.00
C VAL A 177 -55.35 74.79 -5.92
N TYR A 178 -56.45 74.06 -5.68
CA TYR A 178 -56.42 72.60 -5.54
C TYR A 178 -56.19 71.88 -6.87
N GLU A 179 -56.67 72.42 -8.00
CA GLU A 179 -56.40 71.89 -9.34
C GLU A 179 -54.91 72.00 -9.69
N VAL A 180 -54.31 73.19 -9.53
CA VAL A 180 -52.87 73.39 -9.77
C VAL A 180 -52.05 72.49 -8.85
N ARG A 181 -52.40 72.43 -7.56
CA ARG A 181 -51.69 71.58 -6.60
C ARG A 181 -51.79 70.09 -6.94
N SER A 182 -52.98 69.60 -7.31
CA SER A 182 -53.18 68.20 -7.71
C SER A 182 -52.33 67.87 -8.94
N ARG A 183 -52.32 68.74 -9.96
CA ARG A 183 -51.47 68.57 -11.16
C ARG A 183 -49.98 68.55 -10.83
N THR A 184 -49.51 69.46 -9.99
CA THR A 184 -48.10 69.52 -9.58
C THR A 184 -47.67 68.27 -8.80
N ILE A 185 -48.48 67.82 -7.84
CA ILE A 185 -48.19 66.59 -7.08
C ILE A 185 -48.25 65.36 -8.00
N ALA A 186 -49.19 65.30 -8.94
CA ALA A 186 -49.28 64.22 -9.90
C ALA A 186 -48.05 64.16 -10.81
N ALA A 187 -47.55 65.31 -11.29
CA ALA A 187 -46.32 65.38 -12.08
C ALA A 187 -45.08 64.92 -11.27
N MET A 188 -44.97 65.34 -10.00
CA MET A 188 -43.92 64.87 -9.10
C MET A 188 -44.02 63.36 -8.83
N ALA A 189 -45.24 62.84 -8.65
CA ALA A 189 -45.47 61.41 -8.44
C ALA A 189 -45.08 60.58 -9.67
N ASP A 190 -45.36 61.08 -10.88
CA ASP A 190 -44.95 60.43 -12.12
C ASP A 190 -43.42 60.48 -12.30
N GLN A 191 -42.79 61.61 -12.02
CA GLN A 191 -41.33 61.73 -12.02
C GLN A 191 -40.69 60.76 -11.02
N SER A 192 -41.19 60.70 -9.79
CA SER A 192 -40.73 59.76 -8.75
C SER A 192 -40.93 58.30 -9.19
N ARG A 193 -42.03 57.99 -9.89
CA ARG A 193 -42.26 56.66 -10.48
C ARG A 193 -41.19 56.29 -11.51
N TRP A 194 -40.80 57.23 -12.38
CA TRP A 194 -39.71 57.01 -13.34
C TRP A 194 -38.35 56.83 -12.66
N VAL A 195 -38.07 57.58 -11.59
CA VAL A 195 -36.87 57.37 -10.76
C VAL A 195 -36.87 55.96 -10.15
N SER A 196 -37.99 55.50 -9.60
CA SER A 196 -38.12 54.12 -9.10
C SER A 196 -37.88 53.06 -10.19
N LEU A 197 -38.43 53.25 -11.39
CA LEU A 197 -38.23 52.32 -12.52
C LEU A 197 -36.78 52.29 -13.01
N THR A 198 -36.12 53.44 -13.07
CA THR A 198 -34.71 53.52 -13.48
C THR A 198 -33.77 52.87 -12.45
N LEU A 199 -34.00 53.11 -11.15
CA LEU A 199 -33.28 52.41 -10.08
C LEU A 199 -33.48 50.89 -10.13
N PHE A 200 -34.71 50.45 -10.38
CA PHE A 200 -35.01 49.03 -10.57
C PHE A 200 -34.27 48.44 -11.78
N ALA A 201 -34.25 49.15 -12.91
CA ALA A 201 -33.52 48.72 -14.10
C ALA A 201 -32.00 48.60 -13.83
N PHE A 202 -31.39 49.58 -13.15
CA PHE A 202 -29.99 49.49 -12.73
C PHE A 202 -29.75 48.31 -11.78
N GLY A 203 -30.66 48.06 -10.83
CA GLY A 203 -30.60 46.89 -9.95
C GLY A 203 -30.65 45.57 -10.73
N ALA A 204 -31.54 45.44 -11.71
CA ALA A 204 -31.65 44.26 -12.56
C ALA A 204 -30.37 44.03 -13.39
N VAL A 205 -29.82 45.09 -13.99
CA VAL A 205 -28.55 45.03 -14.72
C VAL A 205 -27.42 44.60 -13.79
N LEU A 206 -27.33 45.17 -12.58
CA LEU A 206 -26.32 44.81 -11.59
C LEU A 206 -26.44 43.35 -11.16
N MET A 207 -27.66 42.83 -11.03
CA MET A 207 -27.91 41.41 -10.71
C MET A 207 -27.41 40.48 -11.81
N VAL A 208 -27.65 40.82 -13.09
CA VAL A 208 -27.11 40.07 -14.24
C VAL A 208 -25.59 40.10 -14.23
N PHE A 209 -24.97 41.27 -14.04
CA PHE A 209 -23.51 41.39 -13.96
C PHE A 209 -22.93 40.57 -12.81
N THR A 210 -23.58 40.57 -11.64
CA THR A 210 -23.17 39.75 -10.49
C THR A 210 -23.23 38.26 -10.83
N GLY A 211 -24.30 37.81 -11.49
CA GLY A 211 -24.45 36.42 -11.95
C GLY A 211 -23.38 36.02 -12.97
N VAL A 212 -23.10 36.88 -13.96
CA VAL A 212 -22.03 36.67 -14.95
C VAL A 212 -20.66 36.63 -14.28
N ALA A 213 -20.38 37.55 -13.36
CA ALA A 213 -19.12 37.57 -12.61
C ALA A 213 -18.94 36.29 -11.78
N ALA A 214 -19.99 35.83 -11.08
CA ALA A 214 -19.97 34.58 -10.33
C ALA A 214 -19.73 33.36 -11.24
N TYR A 215 -20.41 33.30 -12.40
CA TYR A 215 -20.21 32.26 -13.39
C TYR A 215 -18.78 32.23 -13.92
N LEU A 216 -18.23 33.40 -14.28
CA LEU A 216 -16.84 33.53 -14.73
C LEU A 216 -15.88 33.08 -13.64
N LEU A 217 -16.04 33.56 -12.41
CA LEU A 217 -15.18 33.17 -11.27
C LEU A 217 -15.19 31.65 -11.04
N HIS A 218 -16.37 31.04 -11.10
CA HIS A 218 -16.51 29.59 -10.98
C HIS A 218 -15.77 28.85 -12.11
N ARG A 219 -15.92 29.33 -13.37
CA ARG A 219 -15.31 28.72 -14.55
C ARG A 219 -13.80 28.96 -14.66
N THR A 220 -13.30 30.13 -14.26
CA THR A 220 -11.90 30.53 -14.48
C THR A 220 -11.00 30.24 -13.28
N ILE A 221 -11.56 30.08 -12.08
CA ILE A 221 -10.78 29.88 -10.84
C ILE A 221 -11.18 28.58 -10.16
N VAL A 222 -12.47 28.44 -9.78
CA VAL A 222 -12.91 27.33 -8.92
C VAL A 222 -12.75 25.97 -9.61
N ASN A 223 -13.26 25.82 -10.83
CA ASN A 223 -13.20 24.53 -11.55
C ASN A 223 -11.75 24.11 -11.87
N PRO A 224 -10.88 24.98 -12.41
CA PRO A 224 -9.48 24.63 -12.61
C PRO A 224 -8.75 24.20 -11.32
N LEU A 225 -8.96 24.91 -10.21
CA LEU A 225 -8.36 24.53 -8.92
C LEU A 225 -8.86 23.18 -8.42
N LEU A 226 -10.16 22.89 -8.55
CA LEU A 226 -10.73 21.59 -8.18
C LEU A 226 -10.16 20.44 -9.03
N GLU A 227 -9.98 20.65 -10.34
CA GLU A 227 -9.40 19.66 -11.25
C GLU A 227 -7.91 19.39 -10.96
N ILE A 228 -7.14 20.45 -10.67
CA ILE A 228 -5.75 20.30 -10.23
C ILE A 228 -5.72 19.52 -8.91
N ALA A 229 -6.54 19.91 -7.92
CA ALA A 229 -6.60 19.23 -6.62
C ALA A 229 -6.96 17.74 -6.75
N ARG A 230 -7.95 17.39 -7.60
CA ARG A 230 -8.31 16.00 -7.87
C ARG A 230 -7.16 15.23 -8.53
N THR A 231 -6.47 15.84 -9.48
CA THR A 231 -5.32 15.22 -10.15
C THR A 231 -4.17 14.98 -9.16
N THR A 232 -3.85 15.96 -8.32
CA THR A 232 -2.86 15.83 -7.24
C THR A 232 -3.23 14.71 -6.28
N GLY A 233 -4.50 14.59 -5.87
CA GLY A 233 -4.98 13.50 -5.02
C GLY A 233 -4.78 12.11 -5.66
N ARG A 234 -4.94 11.99 -6.99
CA ARG A 234 -4.66 10.73 -7.71
C ARG A 234 -3.16 10.41 -7.79
N ILE A 235 -2.31 11.42 -7.89
CA ILE A 235 -0.85 11.25 -7.86
C ILE A 235 -0.41 10.75 -6.48
N ALA A 236 -0.94 11.36 -5.41
CA ALA A 236 -0.68 10.92 -4.04
C ALA A 236 -1.18 9.47 -3.79
N GLY A 237 -2.24 9.04 -4.47
CA GLY A 237 -2.75 7.66 -4.45
C GLY A 237 -1.97 6.64 -5.29
N GLY A 238 -0.77 6.97 -5.77
CA GLY A 238 0.13 6.03 -6.47
C GLY A 238 0.04 6.04 -8.01
N ARG A 239 -0.75 6.92 -8.63
CA ARG A 239 -0.80 7.05 -10.11
C ARG A 239 0.10 8.20 -10.57
N ILE A 240 1.38 7.91 -10.83
CA ILE A 240 2.44 8.92 -11.03
C ILE A 240 2.60 9.40 -12.49
N LYS A 241 1.84 8.87 -13.46
CA LYS A 241 1.88 9.31 -14.88
C LYS A 241 0.52 9.84 -15.35
N LEU A 242 0.13 11.04 -14.87
CA LEU A 242 -1.07 11.76 -15.29
C LEU A 242 -0.71 13.06 -16.02
N VAL A 243 -1.60 13.54 -16.88
CA VAL A 243 -1.48 14.85 -17.52
C VAL A 243 -2.06 15.89 -16.56
N ILE A 244 -1.24 16.84 -16.12
CA ILE A 244 -1.73 17.92 -15.23
C ILE A 244 -2.57 18.91 -16.05
N PRO A 245 -3.86 19.07 -15.73
CA PRO A 245 -4.71 20.00 -16.46
C PRO A 245 -4.26 21.46 -16.20
N TYR A 246 -4.48 22.33 -17.19
CA TYR A 246 -4.20 23.77 -17.11
C TYR A 246 -2.72 24.19 -16.95
N ALA A 247 -1.74 23.29 -17.08
CA ALA A 247 -0.30 23.62 -17.00
C ALA A 247 0.16 24.67 -18.04
N LYS A 248 -0.56 24.80 -19.15
CA LYS A 248 -0.32 25.78 -20.22
C LYS A 248 -0.89 27.18 -19.95
N ARG A 249 -1.58 27.41 -18.83
CA ARG A 249 -2.07 28.77 -18.50
C ARG A 249 -0.91 29.66 -18.07
N ASP A 250 -0.96 30.94 -18.42
CA ASP A 250 0.08 31.92 -18.10
C ASP A 250 -0.19 32.71 -16.80
N ASP A 251 -1.11 32.22 -15.97
CA ASP A 251 -1.52 32.85 -14.71
C ASP A 251 -1.08 32.04 -13.47
N GLU A 252 -1.48 32.51 -12.28
CA GLU A 252 -1.17 31.86 -11.00
C GLU A 252 -1.72 30.43 -10.91
N ILE A 253 -2.86 30.16 -11.56
CA ILE A 253 -3.43 28.80 -11.63
C ILE A 253 -2.53 27.89 -12.47
N GLY A 254 -2.06 28.39 -13.62
CA GLY A 254 -1.06 27.70 -14.43
C GLY A 254 0.27 27.49 -13.71
N GLN A 255 0.69 28.43 -12.87
CA GLN A 255 1.87 28.30 -12.03
C GLN A 255 1.72 27.15 -11.03
N VAL A 256 0.56 27.04 -10.35
CA VAL A 256 0.25 25.91 -9.47
C VAL A 256 0.24 24.59 -10.23
N ALA A 257 -0.40 24.54 -11.40
CA ALA A 257 -0.39 23.34 -12.25
C ALA A 257 1.02 22.90 -12.64
N ARG A 258 1.90 23.82 -13.05
CA ARG A 258 3.31 23.51 -13.35
C ARG A 258 4.10 23.04 -12.14
N ALA A 259 3.82 23.58 -10.95
CA ALA A 259 4.45 23.10 -9.72
C ALA A 259 4.06 21.65 -9.40
N VAL A 260 2.77 21.30 -9.57
CA VAL A 260 2.30 19.91 -9.44
C VAL A 260 2.94 19.00 -10.48
N GLN A 261 3.12 19.47 -11.72
CA GLN A 261 3.80 18.72 -12.77
C GLN A 261 5.27 18.44 -12.42
N ALA A 262 6.01 19.44 -11.93
CA ALA A 262 7.39 19.26 -11.50
C ALA A 262 7.51 18.26 -10.33
N TYR A 263 6.54 18.27 -9.40
CA TYR A 263 6.47 17.29 -8.31
C TYR A 263 6.24 15.87 -8.84
N GLN A 264 5.33 15.70 -9.80
CA GLN A 264 5.08 14.41 -10.44
C GLN A 264 6.33 13.88 -11.17
N ASP A 265 7.03 14.75 -11.92
CA ASP A 265 8.26 14.37 -12.64
C ASP A 265 9.40 14.01 -11.67
N ALA A 266 9.45 14.65 -10.50
CA ALA A 266 10.39 14.27 -9.43
C ALA A 266 10.01 12.91 -8.82
N ALA A 267 8.73 12.69 -8.50
CA ALA A 267 8.25 11.42 -7.96
C ALA A 267 8.46 10.24 -8.93
N SER A 268 8.25 10.46 -10.23
CA SER A 268 8.51 9.44 -11.26
C SER A 268 10.01 9.11 -11.34
N ARG A 269 10.89 10.13 -11.27
CA ARG A 269 12.34 9.91 -11.28
C ARG A 269 12.85 9.18 -10.05
N VAL A 270 12.31 9.46 -8.86
CA VAL A 270 12.64 8.73 -7.64
C VAL A 270 12.29 7.25 -7.80
N SER A 271 11.08 6.94 -8.29
CA SER A 271 10.67 5.55 -8.52
C SER A 271 11.51 4.84 -9.60
N GLU A 272 11.90 5.54 -10.68
CA GLU A 272 12.81 4.99 -11.70
C GLU A 272 14.22 4.74 -11.13
N LEU A 273 14.74 5.64 -10.29
CA LEU A 273 16.03 5.47 -9.61
C LEU A 273 16.00 4.34 -8.57
N GLU A 274 14.90 4.14 -7.86
CA GLU A 274 14.73 3.02 -6.93
C GLU A 274 14.78 1.67 -7.67
N LEU A 275 14.14 1.59 -8.84
CA LEU A 275 14.22 0.39 -9.69
C LEU A 275 15.64 0.16 -10.23
N GLN A 276 16.31 1.22 -10.69
CA GLN A 276 17.71 1.12 -11.12
C GLN A 276 18.65 0.75 -9.96
N GLY A 277 18.42 1.28 -8.76
CA GLY A 277 19.18 0.93 -7.57
C GLY A 277 19.05 -0.55 -7.21
N GLN A 278 17.85 -1.11 -7.32
CA GLN A 278 17.62 -2.56 -7.12
C GLN A 278 18.28 -3.43 -8.18
N GLU A 279 18.33 -2.99 -9.44
CA GLU A 279 19.03 -3.68 -10.54
C GLU A 279 20.54 -3.70 -10.28
N VAL A 280 21.12 -2.54 -9.94
CA VAL A 280 22.55 -2.40 -9.64
C VAL A 280 22.94 -3.21 -8.40
N GLU A 281 22.10 -3.23 -7.36
CA GLU A 281 22.36 -4.01 -6.14
C GLU A 281 22.32 -5.52 -6.41
N ARG A 282 21.45 -5.98 -7.33
CA ARG A 282 21.43 -7.38 -7.81
C ARG A 282 22.69 -7.73 -8.58
N GLU A 283 23.11 -6.91 -9.53
CA GLU A 283 24.36 -7.13 -10.29
C GLU A 283 25.60 -7.11 -9.36
N HIS A 284 25.63 -6.21 -8.39
CA HIS A 284 26.73 -6.14 -7.40
C HIS A 284 26.78 -7.40 -6.50
N ALA A 285 25.63 -7.93 -6.11
CA ALA A 285 25.55 -9.15 -5.30
C ALA A 285 26.02 -10.40 -6.08
N GLU A 286 25.72 -10.47 -7.38
CA GLU A 286 26.19 -11.55 -8.25
C GLU A 286 27.71 -11.47 -8.48
N PHE A 287 28.24 -10.28 -8.78
CA PHE A 287 29.68 -10.06 -8.95
C PHE A 287 30.49 -10.35 -7.68
N THR A 288 29.95 -10.05 -6.50
CA THR A 288 30.63 -10.30 -5.21
C THR A 288 30.75 -11.80 -4.93
N ARG A 289 29.69 -12.59 -5.21
CA ARG A 289 29.73 -14.06 -5.04
C ARG A 289 30.77 -14.74 -5.92
N GLU A 290 30.89 -14.31 -7.18
CA GLU A 290 31.87 -14.89 -8.11
C GLU A 290 33.32 -14.65 -7.66
N ARG A 291 33.60 -13.48 -7.08
CA ARG A 291 34.93 -13.14 -6.57
C ARG A 291 35.31 -13.93 -5.31
N GLU A 292 34.36 -14.15 -4.39
CA GLU A 292 34.58 -14.93 -3.17
C GLU A 292 34.88 -16.42 -3.46
N GLU A 293 34.20 -17.02 -4.45
CA GLU A 293 34.45 -18.41 -4.86
C GLU A 293 35.85 -18.64 -5.46
N LEU A 294 36.38 -17.63 -6.18
CA LEU A 294 37.73 -17.70 -6.77
C LEU A 294 38.83 -17.58 -5.72
N GLU A 295 38.67 -16.70 -4.74
CA GLU A 295 39.62 -16.52 -3.63
C GLU A 295 39.64 -17.77 -2.71
N GLU A 296 38.48 -18.39 -2.46
CA GLU A 296 38.37 -19.61 -1.65
C GLU A 296 39.06 -20.82 -2.30
N ARG A 297 38.94 -21.00 -3.62
CA ARG A 297 39.62 -22.09 -4.37
C ARG A 297 41.14 -21.96 -4.34
N ALA A 298 41.67 -20.74 -4.45
CA ALA A 298 43.11 -20.48 -4.44
C ALA A 298 43.75 -20.73 -3.05
N LEU A 299 43.08 -20.29 -1.99
CA LEU A 299 43.53 -20.53 -0.61
C LEU A 299 43.43 -22.01 -0.23
N THR A 300 42.32 -22.68 -0.56
CA THR A 300 42.10 -24.10 -0.24
C THR A 300 43.14 -25.02 -0.88
N GLY A 301 43.61 -24.72 -2.10
CA GLY A 301 44.65 -25.51 -2.77
C GLY A 301 46.01 -25.46 -2.07
N LYS A 302 46.43 -24.28 -1.58
CA LYS A 302 47.71 -24.09 -0.88
C LYS A 302 47.71 -24.73 0.51
N TRP A 303 46.64 -24.51 1.28
CA TRP A 303 46.48 -25.11 2.61
C TRP A 303 46.38 -26.64 2.56
N ARG A 304 45.73 -27.21 1.53
CA ARG A 304 45.63 -28.69 1.36
C ARG A 304 47.00 -29.34 1.14
N LEU A 305 47.88 -28.74 0.34
CA LEU A 305 49.21 -29.29 0.06
C LEU A 305 50.12 -29.26 1.30
N GLU A 306 50.18 -28.13 2.00
CA GLU A 306 50.99 -27.99 3.22
C GLU A 306 50.46 -28.86 4.37
N ALA A 307 49.14 -28.92 4.55
CA ALA A 307 48.52 -29.78 5.57
C ALA A 307 48.66 -31.27 5.27
N ALA A 308 48.56 -31.69 4.00
CA ALA A 308 48.76 -33.08 3.61
C ALA A 308 50.19 -33.54 3.90
N VAL A 309 51.21 -32.80 3.44
CA VAL A 309 52.62 -33.18 3.65
C VAL A 309 53.00 -33.19 5.14
N LYS A 310 52.50 -32.24 5.94
CA LYS A 310 52.79 -32.16 7.37
C LYS A 310 52.12 -33.30 8.17
N ASN A 311 50.90 -33.68 7.83
CA ASN A 311 50.14 -34.72 8.54
C ASN A 311 50.28 -36.13 7.94
N MET A 312 51.13 -36.32 6.92
CA MET A 312 51.44 -37.65 6.40
C MET A 312 52.09 -38.51 7.48
N ALA A 313 51.51 -39.70 7.72
CA ALA A 313 52.03 -40.69 8.67
C ALA A 313 53.39 -41.30 8.25
N GLN A 314 53.76 -41.14 6.98
CA GLN A 314 55.08 -41.51 6.46
C GLN A 314 56.04 -40.31 6.52
N GLY A 315 57.31 -40.58 6.83
CA GLY A 315 58.39 -39.63 6.67
C GLY A 315 58.68 -39.36 5.20
N LEU A 316 58.59 -38.12 4.76
CA LEU A 316 58.88 -37.71 3.38
C LEU A 316 60.19 -36.94 3.35
N ILE A 317 61.08 -37.31 2.42
CA ILE A 317 62.22 -36.49 2.01
C ILE A 317 62.31 -36.45 0.49
N MET A 318 62.43 -35.24 -0.05
CA MET A 318 62.67 -35.00 -1.47
C MET A 318 64.06 -34.38 -1.61
N LEU A 319 64.86 -34.91 -2.51
CA LEU A 319 66.21 -34.46 -2.82
C LEU A 319 66.30 -33.95 -4.25
N ASP A 320 67.22 -33.03 -4.50
CA ASP A 320 67.62 -32.67 -5.86
C ASP A 320 68.64 -33.66 -6.44
N LYS A 321 69.09 -33.40 -7.67
CA LYS A 321 70.07 -34.22 -8.41
C LYS A 321 71.45 -34.34 -7.72
N THR A 322 71.73 -33.52 -6.71
CA THR A 322 72.99 -33.49 -5.96
C THR A 322 72.87 -34.09 -4.55
N GLY A 323 71.67 -34.54 -4.15
CA GLY A 323 71.41 -35.07 -2.81
C GLY A 323 71.10 -33.99 -1.77
N THR A 324 70.75 -32.77 -2.21
CA THR A 324 70.32 -31.67 -1.34
C THR A 324 68.80 -31.73 -1.12
N VAL A 325 68.33 -31.49 0.10
CA VAL A 325 66.91 -31.55 0.48
C VAL A 325 66.10 -30.42 -0.14
N LEU A 326 65.06 -30.77 -0.89
CA LEU A 326 64.02 -29.86 -1.40
C LEU A 326 62.85 -29.76 -0.42
N VAL A 327 62.37 -30.89 0.08
CA VAL A 327 61.25 -30.99 1.03
C VAL A 327 61.58 -32.05 2.06
N VAL A 328 61.28 -31.78 3.33
CA VAL A 328 61.32 -32.78 4.40
C VAL A 328 60.18 -32.51 5.36
N ASN A 329 59.37 -33.54 5.66
CA ASN A 329 58.26 -33.39 6.59
C ASN A 329 58.70 -33.65 8.05
N GLU A 330 57.80 -33.37 8.99
CA GLU A 330 58.03 -33.58 10.42
C GLU A 330 58.18 -35.06 10.77
N GLN A 331 57.42 -35.94 10.11
CA GLN A 331 57.46 -37.37 10.39
C GLN A 331 58.81 -38.03 10.04
N TYR A 332 59.48 -37.59 8.97
CA TYR A 332 60.84 -38.07 8.65
C TYR A 332 61.83 -37.73 9.77
N ARG A 333 61.67 -36.56 10.38
CA ARG A 333 62.49 -36.13 11.50
C ARG A 333 62.22 -36.96 12.75
N ASN A 334 60.95 -37.27 13.02
CA ASN A 334 60.55 -38.12 14.14
C ASN A 334 61.08 -39.55 14.02
N ILE A 335 60.90 -40.20 12.85
CA ILE A 335 61.34 -41.59 12.60
C ILE A 335 62.83 -41.78 12.90
N TYR A 336 63.66 -40.80 12.53
CA TYR A 336 65.11 -40.91 12.65
C TYR A 336 65.72 -40.06 13.77
N GLY A 337 64.89 -39.41 14.60
CA GLY A 337 65.32 -38.53 15.68
C GLY A 337 66.19 -37.34 15.25
N VAL A 338 65.98 -36.80 14.04
CA VAL A 338 66.81 -35.72 13.48
C VAL A 338 66.13 -34.36 13.68
N PRO A 339 66.76 -33.36 14.34
CA PRO A 339 66.12 -32.08 14.60
C PRO A 339 65.94 -31.25 13.32
N ALA A 340 64.95 -30.34 13.34
CA ALA A 340 64.63 -29.44 12.23
C ALA A 340 65.79 -28.52 11.80
N SER A 341 66.75 -28.26 12.69
CA SER A 341 67.96 -27.49 12.38
C SER A 341 68.92 -28.23 11.44
N VAL A 342 68.88 -29.57 11.45
CA VAL A 342 69.74 -30.46 10.66
C VAL A 342 69.02 -30.94 9.40
N ALA A 343 67.77 -31.42 9.53
CA ALA A 343 66.95 -31.81 8.39
C ALA A 343 65.99 -30.68 8.00
N LYS A 344 66.41 -29.84 7.05
CA LYS A 344 65.66 -28.70 6.49
C LYS A 344 65.90 -28.59 4.98
N PRO A 345 65.01 -27.92 4.21
CA PRO A 345 65.30 -27.57 2.83
C PRO A 345 66.66 -26.86 2.70
N GLY A 346 67.48 -27.30 1.76
CA GLY A 346 68.86 -26.85 1.55
C GLY A 346 69.95 -27.64 2.29
N ALA A 347 69.61 -28.53 3.23
CA ALA A 347 70.59 -29.43 3.86
C ALA A 347 71.02 -30.56 2.92
N THR A 348 72.22 -31.10 3.09
CA THR A 348 72.70 -32.24 2.29
C THR A 348 72.40 -33.57 2.98
N MET A 349 72.17 -34.65 2.21
CA MET A 349 71.96 -35.98 2.79
C MET A 349 73.15 -36.44 3.67
N ARG A 350 74.37 -36.03 3.34
CA ARG A 350 75.58 -36.30 4.14
C ARG A 350 75.47 -35.72 5.56
N GLU A 351 74.96 -34.50 5.70
CA GLU A 351 74.77 -33.85 7.02
C GLU A 351 73.75 -34.62 7.87
N ILE A 352 72.66 -35.09 7.24
CA ILE A 352 71.61 -35.87 7.90
C ILE A 352 72.14 -37.24 8.36
N LEU A 353 72.86 -37.97 7.48
CA LEU A 353 73.44 -39.27 7.81
C LEU A 353 74.51 -39.16 8.91
N SER A 354 75.35 -38.12 8.86
CA SER A 354 76.35 -37.86 9.89
C SER A 354 75.70 -37.67 11.27
N HIS A 355 74.54 -37.01 11.33
CA HIS A 355 73.78 -36.90 12.57
C HIS A 355 73.21 -38.24 13.02
N ARG A 356 72.70 -39.07 12.11
CA ARG A 356 72.17 -40.42 12.42
C ARG A 356 73.22 -41.39 12.94
N VAL A 357 74.46 -41.26 12.49
CA VAL A 357 75.60 -42.00 13.08
C VAL A 357 75.84 -41.52 14.51
N LYS A 358 75.90 -40.20 14.73
CA LYS A 358 76.11 -39.62 16.06
C LYS A 358 75.01 -39.98 17.05
N SER A 359 73.76 -40.12 16.58
CA SER A 359 72.62 -40.53 17.41
C SER A 359 72.49 -42.05 17.57
N GLY A 360 73.34 -42.85 16.92
CA GLY A 360 73.32 -44.31 16.99
C GLY A 360 72.20 -44.99 16.18
N VAL A 361 71.40 -44.22 15.44
CA VAL A 361 70.26 -44.73 14.64
C VAL A 361 70.74 -45.41 13.35
N PHE A 362 71.89 -44.99 12.81
CA PHE A 362 72.50 -45.58 11.63
C PHE A 362 73.82 -46.28 11.98
N THR A 363 73.90 -47.57 11.64
CA THR A 363 75.02 -48.47 11.98
C THR A 363 75.86 -48.89 10.77
N GLY A 364 75.53 -48.39 9.56
CA GLY A 364 76.26 -48.67 8.33
C GLY A 364 77.38 -47.67 8.03
N ASP A 365 78.09 -47.89 6.92
CA ASP A 365 79.07 -46.93 6.39
C ASP A 365 78.36 -45.80 5.63
N VAL A 366 78.67 -44.55 5.99
CA VAL A 366 78.02 -43.36 5.43
C VAL A 366 78.41 -43.12 3.97
N GLU A 367 79.69 -43.28 3.62
CA GLU A 367 80.14 -43.01 2.25
C GLU A 367 79.66 -44.12 1.31
N GLN A 368 79.66 -45.37 1.76
CA GLN A 368 79.05 -46.46 1.00
C GLN A 368 77.55 -46.20 0.73
N TYR A 369 76.79 -45.79 1.75
CA TYR A 369 75.36 -45.50 1.60
C TYR A 369 75.10 -44.32 0.65
N LEU A 370 75.94 -43.28 0.70
CA LEU A 370 75.85 -42.13 -0.21
C LEU A 370 76.16 -42.53 -1.65
N ASP A 371 77.18 -43.35 -1.88
CA ASP A 371 77.51 -43.86 -3.21
C ASP A 371 76.40 -44.72 -3.80
N GLU A 372 75.78 -45.56 -2.97
CA GLU A 372 74.62 -46.36 -3.36
C GLU A 372 73.39 -45.48 -3.65
N LEU A 373 73.12 -44.47 -2.82
CA LEU A 373 72.04 -43.50 -3.03
C LEU A 373 72.25 -42.71 -4.34
N MET A 374 73.44 -42.19 -4.59
CA MET A 374 73.76 -41.45 -5.81
C MET A 374 73.66 -42.34 -7.05
N SER A 375 74.07 -43.62 -6.92
CA SER A 375 73.89 -44.62 -7.98
C SER A 375 72.41 -44.89 -8.26
N ARG A 376 71.56 -44.99 -7.23
CA ARG A 376 70.10 -45.15 -7.39
C ARG A 376 69.45 -43.93 -8.02
N ILE A 377 69.82 -42.71 -7.57
CA ILE A 377 69.34 -41.44 -8.15
C ILE A 377 69.68 -41.37 -9.65
N LYS A 378 70.91 -41.74 -10.03
CA LYS A 378 71.35 -41.77 -11.43
C LYS A 378 70.67 -42.86 -12.24
N ALA A 379 70.46 -44.04 -11.66
CA ALA A 379 69.81 -45.17 -12.33
C ALA A 379 68.31 -44.96 -12.57
N ARG A 380 67.66 -44.02 -11.84
CA ARG A 380 66.23 -43.67 -11.96
C ARG A 380 65.27 -44.87 -11.89
N ARG A 381 65.64 -45.92 -11.15
CA ARG A 381 64.78 -47.08 -10.91
C ARG A 381 64.14 -46.97 -9.52
N PRO A 382 62.81 -47.15 -9.40
CA PRO A 382 62.19 -47.18 -8.10
C PRO A 382 62.68 -48.38 -7.30
N SER A 383 62.84 -48.20 -5.99
CA SER A 383 63.26 -49.24 -5.05
C SER A 383 62.37 -49.21 -3.82
N ILE A 384 62.08 -50.39 -3.28
CA ILE A 384 61.49 -50.54 -1.97
C ILE A 384 62.43 -51.42 -1.16
N THR A 385 62.89 -50.91 -0.03
CA THR A 385 63.82 -51.61 0.86
C THR A 385 63.32 -51.51 2.28
N GLU A 386 63.47 -52.59 3.04
CA GLU A 386 63.19 -52.60 4.48
C GLU A 386 64.52 -52.57 5.23
N VAL A 387 64.64 -51.60 6.12
CA VAL A 387 65.85 -51.39 6.92
C VAL A 387 65.46 -51.51 8.39
N GLN A 388 66.12 -52.44 9.09
CA GLN A 388 66.02 -52.51 10.55
C GLN A 388 66.98 -51.51 11.16
N LEU A 389 66.46 -50.64 12.02
CA LEU A 389 67.23 -49.67 12.79
C LEU A 389 67.82 -50.32 14.05
N ALA A 390 68.75 -49.61 14.70
CA ALA A 390 69.42 -50.09 15.91
C ALA A 390 68.48 -50.30 17.12
N ASP A 391 67.29 -49.71 17.09
CA ASP A 391 66.26 -49.78 18.13
C ASP A 391 65.13 -50.79 17.81
N ASP A 392 65.40 -51.74 16.90
CA ASP A 392 64.48 -52.78 16.41
C ASP A 392 63.26 -52.28 15.61
N HIS A 393 63.15 -50.98 15.33
CA HIS A 393 62.15 -50.50 14.37
C HIS A 393 62.50 -50.96 12.95
N VAL A 394 61.47 -51.36 12.20
CA VAL A 394 61.62 -51.74 10.79
C VAL A 394 61.03 -50.62 9.95
N ILE A 395 61.89 -49.90 9.22
CA ILE A 395 61.46 -48.82 8.33
C ILE A 395 61.43 -49.33 6.90
N ARG A 396 60.25 -49.27 6.28
CA ARG A 396 60.12 -49.48 4.84
C ARG A 396 60.36 -48.17 4.12
N ILE A 397 61.36 -48.16 3.26
CA ILE A 397 61.75 -47.02 2.45
C ILE A 397 61.30 -47.28 1.02
N SER A 398 60.45 -46.40 0.48
CA SER A 398 59.97 -46.43 -0.89
C SER A 398 60.53 -45.22 -1.63
N GLU A 399 61.34 -45.47 -2.64
CA GLU A 399 62.09 -44.45 -3.36
C GLU A 399 61.63 -44.38 -4.82
N ARG A 400 61.45 -43.16 -5.34
CA ARG A 400 61.09 -42.91 -6.73
C ARG A 400 61.82 -41.69 -7.30
N PRO A 401 62.16 -41.69 -8.59
CA PRO A 401 62.64 -40.48 -9.25
C PRO A 401 61.51 -39.46 -9.42
N MET A 402 61.84 -38.18 -9.34
CA MET A 402 60.92 -37.07 -9.65
C MET A 402 61.12 -36.58 -11.10
N ASP A 403 60.06 -36.00 -11.67
CA ASP A 403 60.13 -35.25 -12.92
C ASP A 403 61.00 -34.00 -12.70
N GLY A 404 62.07 -33.84 -13.50
CA GLY A 404 63.06 -32.77 -13.31
C GLY A 404 64.39 -33.17 -12.64
N GLY A 405 64.59 -34.46 -12.32
CA GLY A 405 65.92 -34.99 -11.97
C GLY A 405 66.22 -35.17 -10.47
N GLY A 406 65.24 -34.95 -9.59
CA GLY A 406 65.36 -35.22 -8.16
C GLY A 406 64.91 -36.61 -7.72
N TRP A 407 64.91 -36.85 -6.42
CA TRP A 407 64.55 -38.11 -5.75
C TRP A 407 63.49 -37.87 -4.69
N VAL A 408 62.49 -38.71 -4.59
CA VAL A 408 61.54 -38.70 -3.46
C VAL A 408 61.61 -40.05 -2.76
N ALA A 409 61.80 -40.00 -1.44
CA ALA A 409 61.75 -41.17 -0.58
C ALA A 409 60.67 -40.98 0.47
N THR A 410 59.80 -41.99 0.61
CA THR A 410 58.88 -42.11 1.74
C THR A 410 59.34 -43.22 2.66
N HIS A 411 59.21 -42.98 3.96
CA HIS A 411 59.71 -43.81 5.04
C HIS A 411 58.54 -44.14 5.96
N GLU A 412 58.16 -45.40 6.02
CA GLU A 412 57.06 -45.88 6.85
C GLU A 412 57.61 -46.75 7.98
N ASP A 413 57.22 -46.45 9.22
CA ASP A 413 57.42 -47.39 10.32
C ASP A 413 56.51 -48.60 10.12
N PHE A 414 57.12 -49.70 9.69
CA PHE A 414 56.43 -50.93 9.31
C PHE A 414 56.37 -51.94 10.48
N THR A 415 56.79 -51.54 11.69
CA THR A 415 56.91 -52.42 12.86
C THR A 415 55.57 -53.02 13.29
N VAL A 416 54.48 -52.23 13.29
CA VAL A 416 53.14 -52.68 13.69
C VAL A 416 52.52 -53.64 12.67
N HIS A 417 52.65 -53.33 11.38
CA HIS A 417 52.09 -54.18 10.31
C HIS A 417 52.69 -55.58 10.35
N ARG A 418 54.00 -55.67 10.58
CA ARG A 418 54.70 -56.94 10.73
C ARG A 418 54.24 -57.74 11.96
N ARG A 419 53.82 -57.09 13.04
CA ARG A 419 53.23 -57.75 14.21
C ARG A 419 51.82 -58.27 13.94
N ASN A 420 50.98 -57.50 13.25
CA ASN A 420 49.60 -57.90 12.93
C ASN A 420 49.54 -59.08 11.96
N GLU A 421 50.40 -59.09 10.94
CA GLU A 421 50.53 -60.21 9.99
C GLU A 421 50.86 -61.53 10.72
N ARG A 422 51.75 -61.47 11.72
CA ARG A 422 52.08 -62.62 12.57
C ARG A 422 50.94 -63.04 13.51
N MET A 423 50.07 -62.11 13.93
CA MET A 423 48.90 -62.44 14.77
C MET A 423 47.78 -63.11 13.98
N LEU A 424 47.52 -62.67 12.75
CA LEU A 424 46.46 -63.23 11.90
C LEU A 424 46.71 -64.72 11.59
N VAL A 425 47.94 -65.05 11.18
CA VAL A 425 48.36 -66.44 10.92
C VAL A 425 48.17 -67.33 12.16
N ARG A 426 48.40 -66.78 13.36
CA ARG A 426 48.24 -67.50 14.63
C ARG A 426 46.78 -67.73 15.00
N ALA A 427 45.90 -66.77 14.71
CA ALA A 427 44.46 -66.89 14.94
C ALA A 427 43.81 -67.91 14.00
N GLU A 428 44.17 -67.91 12.71
CA GLU A 428 43.69 -68.88 11.72
C GLU A 428 44.06 -70.32 12.12
N TYR A 429 45.32 -70.55 12.51
CA TYR A 429 45.77 -71.87 12.99
C TYR A 429 44.99 -72.33 14.23
N PHE A 430 44.74 -71.43 15.18
CA PHE A 430 44.00 -71.75 16.41
C PHE A 430 42.55 -72.15 16.14
N LEU A 431 41.83 -71.41 15.27
CA LEU A 431 40.45 -71.74 14.89
C LEU A 431 40.35 -73.07 14.13
N ALA A 432 41.30 -73.34 13.23
CA ALA A 432 41.35 -74.61 12.50
C ALA A 432 41.52 -75.80 13.46
N VAL A 433 42.43 -75.70 14.44
CA VAL A 433 42.64 -76.75 15.45
C VAL A 433 41.39 -76.97 16.32
N LEU A 434 40.70 -75.89 16.73
CA LEU A 434 39.48 -76.02 17.52
C LEU A 434 38.39 -76.77 16.75
N LEU A 435 38.05 -76.31 15.54
CA LEU A 435 36.98 -76.93 14.75
C LEU A 435 37.26 -78.41 14.45
N GLU A 436 38.53 -78.76 14.20
CA GLU A 436 38.94 -80.15 13.94
C GLU A 436 38.84 -81.08 15.16
N ASN A 437 38.90 -80.55 16.38
CA ASN A 437 38.88 -81.36 17.61
C ASN A 437 37.57 -81.25 18.41
N ILE A 438 36.57 -80.51 17.93
CA ILE A 438 35.23 -80.51 18.52
C ILE A 438 34.58 -81.89 18.29
N PRO A 439 33.98 -82.52 19.32
CA PRO A 439 33.41 -83.87 19.21
C PRO A 439 32.11 -83.93 18.39
N GLN A 440 31.43 -82.80 18.18
CA GLN A 440 30.25 -82.71 17.32
C GLN A 440 30.64 -82.57 15.86
N ALA A 441 29.87 -83.18 14.97
CA ALA A 441 30.07 -83.07 13.54
C ALA A 441 29.71 -81.64 13.09
N VAL A 442 30.68 -80.93 12.54
CA VAL A 442 30.51 -79.59 11.97
C VAL A 442 30.81 -79.66 10.49
N LEU A 443 29.87 -79.16 9.68
CA LEU A 443 30.01 -79.03 8.25
C LEU A 443 29.49 -77.67 7.78
N ALA A 444 30.02 -77.19 6.66
CA ALA A 444 29.46 -76.04 5.97
C ALA A 444 29.32 -76.33 4.49
N MET A 445 28.28 -75.79 3.88
CA MET A 445 28.02 -75.85 2.45
C MET A 445 27.91 -74.45 1.86
N ASP A 446 28.26 -74.32 0.59
CA ASP A 446 27.99 -73.10 -0.17
C ASP A 446 26.47 -72.95 -0.36
N ALA A 447 25.93 -71.79 0.01
CA ALA A 447 24.48 -71.58 0.06
C ALA A 447 23.82 -71.62 -1.33
N ARG A 448 24.57 -71.33 -2.40
CA ARG A 448 24.01 -71.31 -3.77
C ARG A 448 24.02 -72.69 -4.42
N SER A 449 25.12 -73.42 -4.27
CA SER A 449 25.33 -74.72 -4.93
C SER A 449 25.00 -75.91 -4.04
N LEU A 450 24.83 -75.70 -2.73
CA LEU A 450 24.67 -76.74 -1.69
C LEU A 450 25.81 -77.77 -1.67
N ARG A 451 26.99 -77.39 -2.18
CA ARG A 451 28.19 -78.22 -2.16
C ARG A 451 28.92 -78.04 -0.83
N TYR A 452 29.35 -79.12 -0.19
CA TYR A 452 30.09 -79.05 1.07
C TYR A 452 31.45 -78.38 0.87
N VAL A 453 31.73 -77.31 1.62
CA VAL A 453 32.98 -76.54 1.56
C VAL A 453 33.87 -76.75 2.79
N PHE A 454 33.29 -77.23 3.89
CA PHE A 454 34.01 -77.54 5.12
C PHE A 454 33.40 -78.75 5.81
N VAL A 455 34.26 -79.60 6.37
CA VAL A 455 33.89 -80.66 7.31
C VAL A 455 35.01 -80.81 8.33
N ASN A 456 34.65 -80.98 9.59
CA ASN A 456 35.63 -81.37 10.62
C ASN A 456 35.78 -82.90 10.70
N ARG A 457 36.78 -83.35 11.47
CA ARG A 457 37.03 -84.77 11.75
C ARG A 457 35.82 -85.54 12.29
N ALA A 458 34.99 -84.92 13.13
CA ALA A 458 33.78 -85.56 13.67
C ALA A 458 32.73 -85.83 12.57
N THR A 459 32.62 -84.97 11.55
CA THR A 459 31.77 -85.23 10.38
C THR A 459 32.28 -86.40 9.54
N GLU A 460 33.59 -86.51 9.33
CA GLU A 460 34.19 -87.70 8.69
C GLU A 460 33.82 -88.99 9.45
N ALA A 461 33.90 -88.94 10.78
CA ALA A 461 33.55 -90.06 11.65
C ALA A 461 32.04 -90.40 11.62
N LEU A 462 31.16 -89.39 11.59
CA LEU A 462 29.71 -89.57 11.51
C LEU A 462 29.31 -90.22 10.18
N LEU A 463 29.81 -89.70 9.06
CA LEU A 463 29.41 -90.14 7.72
C LEU A 463 30.14 -91.42 7.26
N GLY A 464 31.28 -91.74 7.87
CA GLY A 464 32.13 -92.86 7.48
C GLY A 464 32.93 -92.60 6.20
N LEU A 465 33.14 -91.33 5.85
CA LEU A 465 33.82 -90.89 4.64
C LEU A 465 34.99 -89.96 4.97
N ARG A 466 36.06 -90.04 4.18
CA ARG A 466 37.14 -89.04 4.25
C ARG A 466 36.68 -87.71 3.66
N ARG A 467 37.17 -86.60 4.20
CA ARG A 467 36.86 -85.22 3.77
C ARG A 467 36.99 -85.01 2.28
N ALA A 468 38.01 -85.60 1.64
CA ALA A 468 38.25 -85.49 0.21
C ALA A 468 37.12 -86.10 -0.65
N ALA A 469 36.34 -87.03 -0.10
CA ALA A 469 35.17 -87.59 -0.76
C ALA A 469 33.91 -86.76 -0.52
N ILE A 470 33.87 -85.92 0.53
CA ILE A 470 32.70 -85.11 0.93
C ILE A 470 32.75 -83.72 0.28
N LEU A 471 33.91 -83.07 0.32
CA LEU A 471 34.07 -81.70 -0.15
C LEU A 471 33.76 -81.58 -1.65
N GLY A 472 33.02 -80.53 -2.00
CA GLY A 472 32.59 -80.23 -3.37
C GLY A 472 31.38 -81.02 -3.85
N ARG A 473 30.83 -81.96 -3.08
CA ARG A 473 29.63 -82.72 -3.45
C ARG A 473 28.37 -82.19 -2.78
N THR A 474 27.19 -82.47 -3.34
CA THR A 474 25.90 -82.16 -2.69
C THR A 474 25.39 -83.33 -1.86
N ALA A 475 24.35 -83.13 -1.03
CA ALA A 475 23.82 -84.20 -0.21
C ALA A 475 23.20 -85.33 -1.07
N SER A 476 22.57 -85.03 -2.19
CA SER A 476 22.04 -86.05 -3.12
C SER A 476 23.13 -86.87 -3.81
N GLU A 477 24.33 -86.29 -4.02
CA GLU A 477 25.49 -87.00 -4.59
C GLU A 477 26.19 -87.90 -3.54
N LEU A 478 25.96 -87.67 -2.25
CA LEU A 478 26.66 -88.33 -1.15
C LEU A 478 25.81 -89.35 -0.39
N PHE A 479 24.57 -89.01 -0.06
CA PHE A 479 23.68 -89.81 0.77
C PHE A 479 22.77 -90.68 -0.10
N PRO A 480 22.42 -91.90 0.36
CA PRO A 480 21.47 -92.74 -0.35
C PRO A 480 20.07 -92.10 -0.42
N GLU A 481 19.30 -92.45 -1.45
CA GLU A 481 17.88 -92.08 -1.56
C GLU A 481 17.06 -92.80 -0.47
N PRO A 482 16.10 -92.12 0.20
CA PRO A 482 15.65 -90.73 -0.04
C PRO A 482 16.39 -89.66 0.78
N THR A 483 17.40 -90.03 1.58
CA THR A 483 18.04 -89.14 2.56
C THR A 483 18.71 -87.93 1.91
N GLY A 484 19.44 -88.11 0.80
CA GLY A 484 20.13 -86.99 0.13
C GLY A 484 19.18 -85.90 -0.37
N ALA A 485 18.13 -86.30 -1.10
CA ALA A 485 17.13 -85.38 -1.61
C ALA A 485 16.34 -84.66 -0.49
N GLN A 486 16.04 -85.37 0.60
CA GLN A 486 15.38 -84.79 1.78
C GLN A 486 16.26 -83.74 2.45
N LEU A 487 17.54 -84.03 2.65
CA LEU A 487 18.48 -83.08 3.25
C LEU A 487 18.62 -81.80 2.40
N GLU A 488 18.77 -81.93 1.08
CA GLU A 488 18.82 -80.75 0.21
C GLU A 488 17.53 -79.94 0.23
N SER A 489 16.36 -80.59 0.30
CA SER A 489 15.08 -79.88 0.41
C SER A 489 15.03 -79.05 1.69
N ILE A 490 15.47 -79.63 2.81
CA ILE A 490 15.55 -78.94 4.11
C ILE A 490 16.55 -77.78 4.05
N ASP A 491 17.71 -77.99 3.42
CA ASP A 491 18.74 -76.96 3.29
C ASP A 491 18.24 -75.77 2.45
N ARG A 492 17.51 -76.03 1.33
CA ARG A 492 16.88 -74.97 0.51
C ARG A 492 15.80 -74.22 1.28
N GLU A 493 14.95 -74.93 2.02
CA GLU A 493 13.90 -74.31 2.84
C GLU A 493 14.49 -73.42 3.94
N MET A 494 15.54 -73.89 4.61
CA MET A 494 16.24 -73.12 5.63
C MET A 494 16.86 -71.83 5.06
N LEU A 495 17.47 -71.91 3.88
CA LEU A 495 18.03 -70.74 3.20
C LEU A 495 16.96 -69.75 2.72
N ALA A 496 15.75 -70.21 2.39
CA ALA A 496 14.66 -69.36 1.93
C ALA A 496 13.90 -68.66 3.06
N ASN A 497 13.63 -69.36 4.17
CA ASN A 497 12.71 -68.89 5.21
C ASN A 497 13.40 -68.44 6.51
N ALA A 498 14.70 -68.71 6.69
CA ALA A 498 15.52 -68.30 7.83
C ALA A 498 14.92 -68.58 9.23
N ALA A 499 14.01 -69.55 9.35
CA ALA A 499 13.37 -69.96 10.58
C ALA A 499 13.73 -71.42 10.87
N ASP A 500 14.48 -71.67 11.94
CA ASP A 500 14.89 -73.01 12.39
C ASP A 500 13.70 -73.72 13.06
N PRO A 501 13.09 -74.76 12.44
CA PRO A 501 11.99 -75.48 13.06
C PRO A 501 12.56 -76.46 14.07
N VAL A 502 12.73 -76.03 15.34
CA VAL A 502 12.99 -76.83 16.57
C VAL A 502 13.85 -78.08 16.36
N PRO A 503 15.08 -78.20 16.92
CA PRO A 503 15.94 -79.37 16.72
C PRO A 503 15.20 -80.69 17.03
N ARG A 504 14.76 -81.38 15.97
CA ARG A 504 14.13 -82.71 16.03
C ARG A 504 15.20 -83.76 15.75
N ALA A 505 15.07 -84.91 16.40
CA ALA A 505 15.86 -86.07 16.03
C ALA A 505 15.44 -86.52 14.62
N HIS A 506 16.42 -86.66 13.74
CA HIS A 506 16.27 -87.17 12.39
C HIS A 506 17.01 -88.49 12.26
N SER A 507 16.31 -89.51 11.79
CA SER A 507 16.92 -90.77 11.34
C SER A 507 17.50 -90.55 9.95
N ILE A 508 18.83 -90.47 9.81
CA ILE A 508 19.51 -90.33 8.52
C ILE A 508 20.25 -91.62 8.14
N ALA A 509 20.14 -92.02 6.87
CA ALA A 509 20.98 -93.09 6.32
C ALA A 509 22.33 -92.49 5.91
N THR A 510 23.37 -92.71 6.72
CA THR A 510 24.71 -92.21 6.39
C THR A 510 25.39 -93.08 5.32
N PRO A 511 26.29 -92.52 4.49
CA PRO A 511 26.88 -93.24 3.36
C PRO A 511 27.75 -94.45 3.76
N GLY A 512 28.59 -94.30 4.79
CA GLY A 512 29.55 -95.34 5.20
C GLY A 512 29.19 -96.08 6.48
N ASN A 513 28.21 -95.57 7.25
CA ASN A 513 27.99 -95.96 8.63
C ASN A 513 26.56 -96.46 8.93
N GLY A 514 25.67 -96.46 7.94
CA GLY A 514 24.27 -96.90 8.09
C GLY A 514 23.38 -95.86 8.77
N MET A 515 22.26 -96.30 9.36
CA MET A 515 21.32 -95.39 10.02
C MET A 515 21.93 -94.75 11.27
N ARG A 516 21.74 -93.44 11.43
CA ARG A 516 22.10 -92.64 12.60
C ARG A 516 20.94 -91.75 13.02
N GLU A 517 20.76 -91.61 14.33
CA GLU A 517 19.83 -90.65 14.93
C GLU A 517 20.60 -89.38 15.23
N VAL A 518 20.26 -88.29 14.55
CA VAL A 518 21.01 -87.05 14.64
C VAL A 518 20.12 -85.88 14.93
N VAL A 519 20.65 -84.93 15.69
CA VAL A 519 20.06 -83.61 15.86
C VAL A 519 20.93 -82.62 15.10
N MET A 520 20.37 -82.00 14.08
CA MET A 520 21.08 -81.01 13.27
C MET A 520 20.58 -79.62 13.60
N ARG A 521 21.50 -78.70 13.86
CA ARG A 521 21.22 -77.27 13.90
C ARG A 521 21.86 -76.60 12.71
N ARG A 522 21.08 -75.83 11.96
CA ARG A 522 21.52 -75.13 10.75
C ARG A 522 21.56 -73.63 11.00
N LEU A 523 22.62 -73.00 10.53
CA LEU A 523 22.84 -71.57 10.65
C LEU A 523 23.27 -70.99 9.31
N PRO A 524 22.43 -70.18 8.64
CA PRO A 524 22.85 -69.42 7.47
C PRO A 524 23.90 -68.39 7.91
N VAL A 525 25.08 -68.43 7.28
CA VAL A 525 26.21 -67.54 7.56
C VAL A 525 26.30 -66.51 6.44
N VAL A 526 26.13 -65.25 6.83
CA VAL A 526 26.23 -64.08 5.96
C VAL A 526 27.61 -63.45 6.17
N ILE A 527 28.36 -63.24 5.10
CA ILE A 527 29.67 -62.60 5.12
C ILE A 527 29.64 -61.51 4.05
N ASP A 528 29.75 -60.24 4.46
CA ASP A 528 29.73 -59.05 3.60
C ASP A 528 28.52 -58.99 2.63
N GLY A 529 27.33 -58.75 3.18
CA GLY A 529 26.06 -58.62 2.44
C GLY A 529 24.84 -58.97 3.30
N ASP A 530 23.67 -59.14 2.68
CA ASP A 530 22.44 -59.63 3.33
C ASP A 530 22.09 -61.08 2.95
N GLU A 531 22.68 -61.64 1.88
CA GLU A 531 22.44 -63.02 1.46
C GLU A 531 23.40 -64.00 2.15
N PRO A 532 22.93 -65.17 2.61
CA PRO A 532 23.80 -66.19 3.18
C PRO A 532 24.77 -66.72 2.11
N LYS A 533 26.06 -66.72 2.42
CA LYS A 533 27.10 -67.32 1.56
C LYS A 533 27.31 -68.79 1.90
N PHE A 534 27.18 -69.14 3.16
CA PHE A 534 27.33 -70.52 3.63
C PHE A 534 26.14 -70.94 4.48
N LEU A 535 25.86 -72.24 4.51
CA LEU A 535 24.99 -72.85 5.51
C LEU A 535 25.85 -73.74 6.39
N LEU A 536 26.02 -73.36 7.66
CA LEU A 536 26.76 -74.10 8.67
C LEU A 536 25.80 -75.06 9.38
N SER A 537 26.16 -76.33 9.48
CA SER A 537 25.39 -77.33 10.22
C SER A 537 26.25 -77.94 11.31
N ILE A 538 25.71 -77.94 12.53
CA ILE A 538 26.26 -78.64 13.68
C ILE A 538 25.35 -79.84 13.95
N ILE A 539 25.93 -81.03 13.96
CA ILE A 539 25.23 -82.29 14.01
C ILE A 539 25.70 -83.06 15.25
N GLU A 540 24.75 -83.36 16.12
CA GLU A 540 24.95 -84.21 17.28
C GLU A 540 24.39 -85.61 16.98
N ASP A 541 25.25 -86.63 17.07
CA ASP A 541 24.85 -88.03 16.93
C ASP A 541 24.35 -88.55 18.28
N ARG A 542 23.05 -88.89 18.35
CA ARG A 542 22.38 -89.43 19.54
C ARG A 542 22.05 -90.91 19.42
N THR A 543 22.65 -91.62 18.45
CA THR A 543 22.35 -93.02 18.19
C THR A 543 22.60 -93.93 19.39
N LEU A 544 23.59 -93.62 20.22
CA LEU A 544 23.90 -94.39 21.44
C LEU A 544 22.99 -94.02 22.63
N ASP A 545 22.59 -92.75 22.76
CA ASP A 545 21.77 -92.26 23.87
C ASP A 545 20.32 -92.77 23.80
N GLN A 546 19.75 -92.91 22.59
CA GLN A 546 18.40 -93.47 22.42
C GLN A 546 18.34 -94.99 22.55
N ARG A 547 19.43 -95.72 22.25
CA ARG A 547 19.52 -97.18 22.48
C ARG A 547 19.68 -97.57 23.94
N ALA A 548 20.00 -96.61 24.81
CA ALA A 548 20.07 -96.81 26.26
C ALA A 548 18.74 -96.42 26.98
N ALA A 549 17.82 -95.74 26.27
CA ALA A 549 16.54 -95.26 26.80
C ALA A 549 15.30 -95.98 26.19
N ALA A 550 15.52 -96.91 25.27
CA ALA A 550 14.54 -97.84 24.67
C ALA A 550 14.98 -99.28 25.01
#